data_AF-X1G974-F1
#
_entry.id   AF-X1G974-F1
#
_cell.length_a   1.000
_cell.length_b   1.000
_cell.length_c   1.000
_cell.angle_alpha   90.00
_cell.angle_beta   90.00
_cell.angle_gamma   90.00
#
_symmetry.space_group_name_H-M   'P 1'
#
loop_
_entity.id
_entity.type
_entity.pdbx_description
1 polymer ?
#
loop_
_entity_poly.entity_id
_entity_poly.type
_entity_poly.pdbx_seq_one_letter_code
_entity_poly.pdbx_strand_id
1 'polypeptide(L)'
;MEPSEDDMSKIGKTYTGSLAAKKILKPEEKTVITFYLAWNFPNRFMDWRLNRALFPDTKTEYWIGNRYNEWFNNSIEVIEYVRDNRSFLLDNTFRFHEDFFYSTLPSEVLTSISATISTIRTPTCLWIRDGSFYGFEGCNGVSTGNRSGGSCPLNCTHVWNYEFSLAHLFPTLERTMRATEFKTQHKLGYLPHRAVIPLYLPQFEMIPDPGDVPPAIDGMFGMILKIYRDFLISGDLKFLEESWPNIQNLMEYIFKDYDDNLDGIISCAQPNTYDCSIYGINTFIGSLYLVALLACEQIAIKLNLQYWAKKCKSIFDSG
;
A
#
# COMPACT_ATOMS: atom_id res chain seq x y z
N MET A 1 -0.03 -18.03 -30.97
CA MET A 1 -0.66 -17.39 -32.14
C MET A 1 -1.16 -16.05 -31.66
N GLU A 2 -0.81 -14.95 -32.32
CA GLU A 2 -1.46 -13.67 -32.04
C GLU A 2 -2.94 -13.76 -32.45
N PRO A 3 -3.87 -13.24 -31.63
CA PRO A 3 -5.28 -13.24 -31.97
C PRO A 3 -5.52 -12.42 -33.24
N SER A 4 -6.36 -12.94 -34.14
CA SER A 4 -6.84 -12.22 -35.32
C SER A 4 -7.85 -11.13 -34.94
N GLU A 5 -8.12 -10.16 -35.81
CA GLU A 5 -9.19 -9.16 -35.57
C GLU A 5 -10.57 -9.81 -35.33
N ASP A 6 -10.80 -10.99 -35.90
CA ASP A 6 -12.05 -11.74 -35.72
C ASP A 6 -12.18 -12.38 -34.32
N ASP A 7 -11.07 -12.54 -33.59
CA ASP A 7 -11.06 -13.07 -32.21
C ASP A 7 -11.48 -12.01 -31.18
N MET A 8 -11.57 -10.74 -31.57
CA MET A 8 -12.00 -9.65 -30.69
C MET A 8 -13.50 -9.36 -30.85
N SER A 9 -14.19 -9.11 -29.74
CA SER A 9 -15.57 -8.63 -29.80
C SER A 9 -15.62 -7.22 -30.39
N LYS A 10 -16.57 -6.96 -31.30
CA LYS A 10 -16.82 -5.62 -31.84
C LYS A 10 -17.05 -4.60 -30.72
N ILE A 11 -16.66 -3.35 -30.94
CA ILE A 11 -16.88 -2.24 -29.99
C ILE A 11 -18.36 -2.20 -29.55
N GLY A 12 -18.59 -2.16 -28.23
CA GLY A 12 -19.93 -2.13 -27.64
C GLY A 12 -20.65 -3.49 -27.61
N LYS A 13 -19.99 -4.57 -28.04
CA LYS A 13 -20.47 -5.95 -27.90
C LYS A 13 -19.53 -6.74 -27.00
N THR A 14 -20.05 -7.78 -26.36
CA THR A 14 -19.27 -8.74 -25.59
C THR A 14 -19.55 -10.14 -26.11
N TYR A 15 -18.55 -11.03 -26.07
CA TYR A 15 -18.77 -12.45 -26.28
C TYR A 15 -19.12 -13.10 -24.95
N THR A 16 -20.18 -13.91 -24.95
CA THR A 16 -20.58 -14.68 -23.78
C THR A 16 -20.14 -16.12 -23.97
N GLY A 17 -19.33 -16.63 -23.03
CA GLY A 17 -19.00 -18.05 -22.94
C GLY A 17 -19.94 -18.79 -21.99
N SER A 18 -20.24 -20.06 -22.26
CA SER A 18 -20.92 -20.95 -21.32
C SER A 18 -20.16 -22.27 -21.22
N LEU A 19 -19.99 -22.77 -20.00
CA LEU A 19 -19.35 -24.05 -19.71
C LEU A 19 -20.29 -24.87 -18.83
N ALA A 20 -20.53 -26.13 -19.20
CA ALA A 20 -21.43 -27.01 -18.48
C ALA A 20 -20.80 -28.40 -18.28
N ALA A 21 -21.12 -29.02 -17.15
CA ALA A 21 -20.77 -30.40 -16.85
C ALA A 21 -22.05 -31.15 -16.43
N LYS A 22 -22.22 -32.38 -16.92
CA LYS A 22 -23.40 -33.22 -16.63
C LYS A 22 -22.97 -34.49 -15.93
N LYS A 23 -23.63 -34.81 -14.81
CA LYS A 23 -23.48 -36.06 -14.08
C LYS A 23 -24.86 -36.54 -13.61
N ILE A 24 -25.15 -37.81 -13.83
CA ILE A 24 -26.35 -38.48 -13.30
C ILE A 24 -25.93 -39.17 -11.99
N LEU A 25 -26.71 -38.96 -10.92
CA LEU A 25 -26.45 -39.50 -9.59
C LEU A 25 -27.46 -40.60 -9.25
N LYS A 26 -27.01 -41.67 -8.63
CA LYS A 26 -27.87 -42.66 -7.96
C LYS A 26 -28.44 -42.08 -6.66
N PRO A 27 -29.47 -42.70 -6.05
CA PRO A 27 -29.88 -42.36 -4.69
C PRO A 27 -28.65 -42.35 -3.76
N GLU A 28 -28.52 -41.29 -2.98
CA GLU A 28 -27.42 -41.05 -2.02
C GLU A 28 -26.00 -40.84 -2.62
N GLU A 29 -25.82 -40.92 -3.95
CA GLU A 29 -24.52 -40.63 -4.59
C GLU A 29 -24.19 -39.14 -4.48
N LYS A 30 -22.96 -38.82 -4.07
CA LYS A 30 -22.40 -37.46 -4.06
C LYS A 30 -21.28 -37.34 -5.08
N THR A 31 -21.22 -36.21 -5.77
CA THR A 31 -20.13 -35.88 -6.70
C THR A 31 -19.66 -34.46 -6.46
N VAL A 32 -18.40 -34.17 -6.78
CA VAL A 32 -17.86 -32.82 -6.82
C VAL A 32 -17.52 -32.49 -8.27
N ILE A 33 -18.03 -31.35 -8.76
CA ILE A 33 -17.66 -30.79 -10.06
C ILE A 33 -16.89 -29.50 -9.79
N THR A 34 -15.64 -29.44 -10.24
CA THR A 34 -14.77 -28.28 -10.01
C THR A 34 -14.68 -27.46 -11.30
N PHE A 35 -14.94 -26.16 -11.18
CA PHE A 35 -14.73 -25.19 -12.25
C PHE A 35 -13.56 -24.27 -11.88
N TYR A 36 -12.78 -23.88 -12.88
CA TYR A 36 -11.70 -22.90 -12.73
C TYR A 36 -12.05 -21.65 -13.54
N LEU A 37 -11.85 -20.49 -12.93
CA LEU A 37 -11.93 -19.19 -13.59
C LEU A 37 -10.58 -18.51 -13.39
N ALA A 38 -9.94 -18.14 -14.49
CA ALA A 38 -8.67 -17.44 -14.48
C ALA A 38 -8.63 -16.35 -15.56
N TRP A 39 -7.80 -15.35 -15.32
CA TRP A 39 -7.53 -14.26 -16.24
C TRP A 39 -6.04 -13.98 -16.27
N ASN A 40 -5.58 -13.39 -17.37
CA ASN A 40 -4.24 -12.87 -17.51
C ASN A 40 -4.32 -11.60 -18.36
N PHE A 41 -3.98 -10.46 -17.77
CA PHE A 41 -3.95 -9.17 -18.45
C PHE A 41 -2.49 -8.72 -18.56
N PRO A 42 -1.81 -9.01 -19.69
CA PRO A 42 -0.40 -8.67 -19.88
C PRO A 42 -0.18 -7.16 -19.92
N ASN A 43 -1.18 -6.46 -20.42
CA ASN A 43 -1.17 -5.07 -20.82
C ASN A 43 -2.02 -4.26 -19.84
N ARG A 44 -1.49 -4.00 -18.64
CA ARG A 44 -2.08 -3.02 -17.71
C ARG A 44 -1.42 -1.67 -17.89
N PHE A 45 -2.24 -0.65 -18.07
CA PHE A 45 -1.82 0.73 -18.18
C PHE A 45 -2.49 1.57 -17.08
N MET A 46 -2.01 2.79 -16.86
CA MET A 46 -2.63 3.69 -15.90
C MET A 46 -3.95 4.22 -16.48
N ASP A 47 -5.06 3.73 -15.97
CA ASP A 47 -6.40 4.01 -16.50
C ASP A 47 -7.24 4.93 -15.62
N TRP A 48 -6.64 5.58 -14.62
CA TRP A 48 -7.25 6.60 -13.79
C TRP A 48 -6.68 7.98 -14.08
N ARG A 49 -7.53 8.99 -13.95
CA ARG A 49 -7.09 10.37 -14.01
C ARG A 49 -6.55 10.76 -12.65
N LEU A 50 -5.26 11.04 -12.59
CA LEU A 50 -4.71 11.83 -11.50
C LEU A 50 -5.19 13.26 -11.77
N ASN A 51 -6.08 13.79 -10.94
CA ASN A 51 -6.67 15.12 -11.20
C ASN A 51 -5.61 16.19 -11.49
N ARG A 52 -4.38 16.08 -10.96
CA ARG A 52 -3.30 17.07 -11.15
C ARG A 52 -1.86 16.56 -11.11
N ALA A 53 -1.63 15.24 -11.05
CA ALA A 53 -0.29 14.73 -11.35
C ALA A 53 -0.11 14.78 -12.87
N LEU A 54 0.37 15.95 -13.31
CA LEU A 54 0.80 16.37 -14.64
C LEU A 54 1.22 15.14 -15.47
N PHE A 55 0.60 14.80 -16.61
CA PHE A 55 0.51 15.59 -17.85
C PHE A 55 -0.77 15.26 -18.65
N PRO A 56 -1.30 16.18 -19.48
CA PRO A 56 -2.20 15.82 -20.56
C PRO A 56 -1.40 15.22 -21.74
N ASP A 57 -0.60 14.19 -21.48
CA ASP A 57 -0.02 13.40 -22.57
C ASP A 57 -1.01 12.32 -22.97
N THR A 58 -1.96 12.69 -23.83
CA THR A 58 -2.95 11.78 -24.37
C THR A 58 -2.36 10.77 -25.36
N LYS A 59 -1.06 10.83 -25.65
CA LYS A 59 -0.36 9.92 -26.57
C LYS A 59 0.36 8.77 -25.86
N THR A 60 0.53 8.85 -24.54
CA THR A 60 1.21 7.83 -23.76
C THR A 60 0.23 7.07 -22.87
N GLU A 61 0.19 5.75 -23.02
CA GLU A 61 -0.72 4.89 -22.23
C GLU A 61 -0.18 4.59 -20.82
N TYR A 62 1.13 4.81 -20.57
CA TYR A 62 1.78 4.53 -19.27
C TYR A 62 1.58 3.08 -18.82
N TRP A 63 2.21 2.15 -19.53
CA TRP A 63 2.20 0.72 -19.23
C TRP A 63 2.89 0.42 -17.89
N ILE A 64 2.16 -0.17 -16.95
CA ILE A 64 2.64 -0.58 -15.61
C ILE A 64 2.66 -2.11 -15.43
N GLY A 65 1.84 -2.83 -16.19
CA GLY A 65 1.70 -4.28 -16.12
C GLY A 65 1.16 -4.80 -14.79
N ASN A 66 1.02 -6.13 -14.70
CA ASN A 66 0.68 -6.83 -13.47
C ASN A 66 1.85 -7.75 -13.07
N ARG A 67 2.10 -7.89 -11.76
CA ARG A 67 3.18 -8.75 -11.29
C ARG A 67 3.03 -10.21 -11.73
N TYR A 68 1.80 -10.73 -11.80
CA TYR A 68 1.58 -12.13 -12.14
C TYR A 68 2.06 -12.51 -13.55
N ASN A 69 2.30 -11.54 -14.43
CA ASN A 69 2.82 -11.75 -15.77
C ASN A 69 4.29 -12.23 -15.78
N GLU A 70 4.99 -12.15 -14.65
CA GLU A 70 6.35 -12.72 -14.50
C GLU A 70 6.31 -14.25 -14.33
N TRP A 71 5.15 -14.83 -14.01
CA TRP A 71 4.98 -16.28 -13.86
C TRP A 71 4.09 -16.91 -14.94
N PHE A 72 3.14 -16.14 -15.50
CA PHE A 72 2.13 -16.68 -16.42
C PHE A 72 1.97 -15.78 -17.66
N ASN A 73 2.04 -16.39 -18.84
CA ASN A 73 1.87 -15.71 -20.12
C ASN A 73 0.40 -15.61 -20.56
N ASN A 74 -0.47 -16.45 -20.01
CA ASN A 74 -1.89 -16.52 -20.37
C ASN A 74 -2.73 -17.17 -19.26
N SER A 75 -4.06 -17.11 -19.40
CA SER A 75 -4.99 -17.67 -18.41
C SER A 75 -5.02 -19.20 -18.36
N ILE A 76 -4.61 -19.89 -19.43
CA ILE A 76 -4.54 -21.36 -19.46
C ILE A 76 -3.41 -21.85 -18.54
N GLU A 77 -2.23 -21.22 -18.60
CA GLU A 77 -1.12 -21.52 -17.68
C GLU A 77 -1.51 -21.32 -16.21
N VAL A 78 -2.34 -20.31 -15.91
CA VAL A 78 -2.89 -20.09 -14.56
C VAL A 78 -3.82 -21.25 -14.17
N ILE A 79 -4.71 -21.70 -15.06
CA ILE A 79 -5.61 -22.84 -14.80
C ILE A 79 -4.80 -24.12 -14.57
N GLU A 80 -3.80 -24.38 -15.40
CA GLU A 80 -2.92 -25.55 -15.26
C GLU A 80 -2.19 -25.52 -13.93
N TYR A 81 -1.61 -24.38 -13.54
CA TYR A 81 -0.96 -24.22 -12.25
C TYR A 81 -1.91 -24.49 -11.08
N VAL A 82 -3.11 -23.91 -11.09
CA VAL A 82 -4.09 -24.10 -10.02
C VAL A 82 -4.58 -25.54 -9.97
N ARG A 83 -4.81 -26.19 -11.12
CA ARG A 83 -5.22 -27.60 -11.21
C ARG A 83 -4.14 -28.51 -10.62
N ASP A 84 -2.88 -28.31 -11.03
CA ASP A 84 -1.77 -29.19 -10.67
C ASP A 84 -1.30 -28.97 -9.22
N ASN A 85 -1.54 -27.79 -8.65
CA ASN A 85 -1.16 -27.43 -7.28
C ASN A 85 -2.36 -27.27 -6.34
N ARG A 86 -3.55 -27.76 -6.71
CA ARG A 86 -4.80 -27.51 -5.99
C ARG A 86 -4.73 -27.86 -4.51
N SER A 87 -4.23 -29.06 -4.17
CA SER A 87 -4.11 -29.50 -2.78
C SER A 87 -3.19 -28.57 -2.00
N PHE A 88 -2.00 -28.28 -2.53
CA PHE A 88 -1.06 -27.34 -1.90
C PHE A 88 -1.68 -25.96 -1.64
N LEU A 89 -2.40 -25.38 -2.61
CA LEU A 89 -3.03 -24.06 -2.47
C LEU A 89 -4.14 -24.07 -1.40
N LEU A 90 -4.99 -25.09 -1.41
CA LEU A 90 -6.09 -25.23 -0.45
C LEU A 90 -5.58 -25.54 0.94
N ASP A 91 -4.62 -26.45 1.09
CA ASP A 91 -4.07 -26.85 2.38
C ASP A 91 -3.40 -25.65 3.08
N ASN A 92 -2.66 -24.81 2.35
CA ASN A 92 -2.12 -23.57 2.91
C ASN A 92 -3.21 -22.57 3.31
N THR A 93 -4.28 -22.46 2.52
CA THR A 93 -5.41 -21.56 2.81
C THR A 93 -6.16 -22.02 4.05
N PHE A 94 -6.46 -23.31 4.15
CA PHE A 94 -7.15 -23.89 5.31
C PHE A 94 -6.29 -23.85 6.55
N ARG A 95 -4.99 -24.14 6.44
CA ARG A 95 -4.07 -24.01 7.58
C ARG A 95 -4.02 -22.57 8.09
N PHE A 96 -3.87 -21.57 7.22
CA PHE A 96 -3.92 -20.17 7.63
C PHE A 96 -5.25 -19.83 8.33
N HIS A 97 -6.37 -20.28 7.77
CA HIS A 97 -7.68 -20.06 8.36
C HIS A 97 -7.79 -20.73 9.75
N GLU A 98 -7.44 -22.00 9.86
CA GLU A 98 -7.46 -22.76 11.11
C GLU A 98 -6.56 -22.10 12.15
N ASP A 99 -5.30 -21.79 11.82
CA ASP A 99 -4.36 -21.13 12.73
C ASP A 99 -4.87 -19.76 13.19
N PHE A 100 -5.48 -18.97 12.30
CA PHE A 100 -6.02 -17.66 12.63
C PHE A 100 -7.25 -17.72 13.54
N PHE A 101 -8.18 -18.64 13.26
CA PHE A 101 -9.41 -18.80 14.04
C PHE A 101 -9.23 -19.70 15.27
N TYR A 102 -8.12 -20.43 15.38
CA TYR A 102 -7.66 -21.10 16.59
C TYR A 102 -7.05 -20.08 17.57
N SER A 103 -7.83 -19.05 17.88
CA SER A 103 -7.48 -17.98 18.79
C SER A 103 -8.43 -17.97 19.98
N THR A 104 -7.96 -17.47 21.12
CA THR A 104 -8.77 -17.26 22.32
C THR A 104 -9.55 -15.94 22.28
N LEU A 105 -9.40 -15.14 21.22
CA LEU A 105 -10.15 -13.91 21.01
C LEU A 105 -11.62 -14.21 20.66
N PRO A 106 -12.55 -13.28 20.96
CA PRO A 106 -13.95 -13.39 20.55
C PRO A 106 -14.10 -13.51 19.03
N SER A 107 -15.07 -14.31 18.58
CA SER A 107 -15.34 -14.55 17.16
C SER A 107 -15.63 -13.29 16.36
N GLU A 108 -16.24 -12.30 16.99
CA GLU A 108 -16.56 -11.00 16.39
C GLU A 108 -15.29 -10.22 16.07
N VAL A 109 -14.30 -10.25 16.98
CA VAL A 109 -12.99 -9.61 16.78
C VAL A 109 -12.25 -10.29 15.63
N LEU A 110 -12.21 -11.62 15.61
CA LEU A 110 -11.57 -12.38 14.53
C LEU A 110 -12.26 -12.13 13.18
N THR A 111 -13.58 -12.02 13.17
CA THR A 111 -14.36 -11.69 11.97
C THR A 111 -14.02 -10.28 11.47
N SER A 112 -13.96 -9.28 12.36
CA SER A 112 -13.59 -7.92 11.99
C SER A 112 -12.17 -7.81 11.44
N ILE A 113 -11.20 -8.50 12.04
CA ILE A 113 -9.81 -8.51 11.55
C ILE A 113 -9.73 -9.25 10.20
N SER A 114 -10.29 -10.44 10.10
CA SER A 114 -10.21 -11.23 8.85
C SER A 114 -10.93 -10.57 7.67
N ALA A 115 -12.00 -9.81 7.93
CA ALA A 115 -12.70 -9.06 6.89
C ALA A 115 -11.80 -8.03 6.21
N THR A 116 -10.90 -7.36 6.94
CA THR A 116 -10.05 -6.30 6.37
C THR A 116 -8.87 -6.86 5.57
N ILE A 117 -8.41 -8.09 5.86
CA ILE A 117 -7.33 -8.77 5.11
C ILE A 117 -7.66 -8.87 3.61
N SER A 118 -8.94 -9.09 3.29
CA SER A 118 -9.40 -9.23 1.91
C SER A 118 -9.10 -8.00 1.04
N THR A 119 -8.99 -6.81 1.63
CA THR A 119 -8.70 -5.54 0.95
C THR A 119 -7.41 -5.57 0.12
N ILE A 120 -6.40 -6.32 0.57
CA ILE A 120 -5.11 -6.49 -0.14
C ILE A 120 -5.32 -7.14 -1.53
N ARG A 121 -6.42 -7.88 -1.70
CA ARG A 121 -6.78 -8.60 -2.93
C ARG A 121 -7.91 -7.95 -3.73
N THR A 122 -8.32 -6.72 -3.39
CA THR A 122 -9.35 -5.98 -4.14
C THR A 122 -8.73 -4.98 -5.11
N PRO A 123 -9.52 -4.34 -6.00
CA PRO A 123 -9.05 -3.26 -6.87
C PRO A 123 -8.46 -2.03 -6.14
N THR A 124 -8.58 -1.94 -4.81
CA THR A 124 -7.91 -0.92 -4.00
C THR A 124 -6.39 -1.03 -4.11
N CYS A 125 -5.86 -2.25 -4.26
CA CYS A 125 -4.42 -2.51 -4.28
C CYS A 125 -3.91 -2.92 -5.67
N LEU A 126 -2.65 -2.63 -5.96
CA LEU A 126 -1.96 -2.98 -7.19
C LEU A 126 -0.59 -3.58 -6.87
N TRP A 127 -0.29 -4.73 -7.47
CA TRP A 127 1.07 -5.26 -7.52
C TRP A 127 1.52 -5.23 -8.98
N ILE A 128 2.35 -4.25 -9.32
CA ILE A 128 2.72 -3.99 -10.71
C ILE A 128 3.95 -4.81 -11.13
N ARG A 129 4.25 -4.81 -12.42
CA ARG A 129 5.25 -5.71 -13.01
C ARG A 129 6.64 -5.58 -12.37
N ASP A 130 7.07 -4.36 -12.08
CA ASP A 130 8.38 -4.09 -11.48
C ASP A 130 8.55 -4.63 -10.04
N GLY A 131 7.47 -5.14 -9.43
CA GLY A 131 7.47 -5.71 -8.09
C GLY A 131 6.97 -4.76 -7.01
N SER A 132 6.76 -3.49 -7.33
CA SER A 132 6.25 -2.48 -6.40
C SER A 132 4.76 -2.68 -6.12
N PHE A 133 4.40 -2.54 -4.85
CA PHE A 133 3.03 -2.56 -4.38
C PHE A 133 2.52 -1.13 -4.17
N TYR A 134 1.28 -0.88 -4.58
CA TYR A 134 0.60 0.39 -4.41
C TYR A 134 -0.82 0.18 -3.96
N GLY A 135 -1.42 1.21 -3.37
CA GLY A 135 -2.86 1.18 -3.12
C GLY A 135 -3.50 2.55 -3.08
N PHE A 136 -4.73 2.61 -3.56
CA PHE A 136 -5.59 3.78 -3.44
C PHE A 136 -6.10 3.91 -2.01
N GLU A 137 -6.54 5.11 -1.63
CA GLU A 137 -7.27 5.34 -0.38
C GLU A 137 -8.63 4.63 -0.33
N GLY A 138 -9.24 4.46 -1.50
CA GLY A 138 -10.45 3.66 -1.71
C GLY A 138 -10.61 3.37 -3.21
N CYS A 139 -11.39 2.34 -3.56
CA CYS A 139 -11.61 1.97 -4.96
C CYS A 139 -12.81 2.69 -5.58
N ASN A 140 -12.68 3.05 -6.85
CA ASN A 140 -13.81 3.52 -7.66
C ASN A 140 -14.55 2.37 -8.32
N GLY A 141 -15.84 2.58 -8.59
CA GLY A 141 -16.67 1.63 -9.32
C GLY A 141 -18.01 2.24 -9.70
N VAL A 142 -18.97 1.38 -10.07
CA VAL A 142 -20.31 1.80 -10.49
C VAL A 142 -20.99 2.70 -9.46
N SER A 143 -20.79 2.42 -8.16
CA SER A 143 -21.33 3.22 -7.05
C SER A 143 -20.76 4.64 -6.98
N THR A 144 -19.57 4.88 -7.52
CA THR A 144 -18.92 6.20 -7.53
C THR A 144 -19.04 6.91 -8.88
N GLY A 145 -19.79 6.34 -9.84
CA GLY A 145 -19.94 6.88 -11.20
C GLY A 145 -18.67 6.79 -12.05
N ASN A 146 -17.62 6.15 -11.54
CA ASN A 146 -16.32 6.00 -12.18
C ASN A 146 -16.14 4.57 -12.71
N ARG A 147 -15.36 4.42 -13.79
CA ARG A 147 -15.10 3.11 -14.42
C ARG A 147 -13.82 2.43 -13.94
N SER A 148 -12.89 3.20 -13.38
CA SER A 148 -11.54 2.78 -12.99
C SER A 148 -10.97 3.69 -11.91
N GLY A 149 -9.84 3.27 -11.32
CA GLY A 149 -9.08 4.06 -10.33
C GLY A 149 -9.58 3.97 -8.90
N GLY A 150 -9.21 4.97 -8.12
CA GLY A 150 -9.60 5.12 -6.72
C GLY A 150 -9.98 6.54 -6.34
N SER A 151 -10.46 6.71 -5.11
CA SER A 151 -10.93 8.01 -4.59
C SER A 151 -9.80 9.06 -4.54
N CYS A 152 -8.56 8.61 -4.31
CA CYS A 152 -7.35 9.44 -4.30
C CYS A 152 -6.14 8.67 -4.84
N PRO A 153 -5.11 9.37 -5.39
CA PRO A 153 -3.87 8.77 -5.85
C PRO A 153 -3.16 7.87 -4.83
N LEU A 154 -2.30 7.01 -5.35
CA LEU A 154 -1.68 5.89 -4.65
C LEU A 154 -0.84 6.29 -3.44
N ASN A 155 -0.75 5.37 -2.47
CA ASN A 155 0.13 5.43 -1.30
C ASN A 155 -0.01 6.74 -0.51
N CYS A 156 -1.26 7.15 -0.27
CA CYS A 156 -1.56 8.29 0.59
C CYS A 156 -0.94 8.09 1.98
N THR A 157 0.03 8.93 2.34
CA THR A 157 0.96 8.63 3.44
C THR A 157 0.27 8.54 4.80
N HIS A 158 -0.75 9.38 5.03
CA HIS A 158 -1.53 9.35 6.26
C HIS A 158 -2.55 8.20 6.29
N VAL A 159 -3.23 7.87 5.18
CA VAL A 159 -4.21 6.76 5.16
C VAL A 159 -3.50 5.43 5.39
N TRP A 160 -2.43 5.19 4.62
CA TRP A 160 -1.61 3.98 4.74
C TRP A 160 -0.72 4.00 5.99
N ASN A 161 -0.81 5.02 6.85
CA ASN A 161 -0.26 4.99 8.19
C ASN A 161 -1.06 4.05 9.12
N TYR A 162 -2.37 3.94 8.90
CA TYR A 162 -3.29 3.19 9.76
C TYR A 162 -3.50 1.74 9.29
N GLU A 163 -2.81 1.34 8.22
CA GLU A 163 -2.83 -0.03 7.69
C GLU A 163 -1.71 -0.88 8.33
N PHE A 164 -2.05 -2.09 8.78
CA PHE A 164 -1.13 -3.01 9.46
C PHE A 164 -1.14 -4.43 8.90
N SER A 165 -2.17 -4.83 8.16
CA SER A 165 -2.32 -6.20 7.68
C SER A 165 -1.21 -6.57 6.69
N LEU A 166 -0.82 -5.65 5.81
CA LEU A 166 0.22 -5.89 4.81
C LEU A 166 1.58 -6.13 5.46
N ALA A 167 1.93 -5.38 6.49
CA ALA A 167 3.17 -5.55 7.24
C ALA A 167 3.29 -6.94 7.91
N HIS A 168 2.19 -7.46 8.45
CA HIS A 168 2.19 -8.75 9.16
C HIS A 168 2.00 -9.97 8.24
N LEU A 169 1.24 -9.83 7.16
CA LEU A 169 0.92 -10.95 6.26
C LEU A 169 1.84 -11.00 5.03
N PHE A 170 2.28 -9.85 4.53
CA PHE A 170 3.12 -9.73 3.34
C PHE A 170 4.21 -8.66 3.52
N PRO A 171 5.13 -8.81 4.51
CA PRO A 171 6.13 -7.80 4.87
C PRO A 171 7.08 -7.40 3.73
N THR A 172 7.23 -8.24 2.70
CA THR A 172 8.01 -7.90 1.51
C THR A 172 7.27 -6.90 0.62
N LEU A 173 5.94 -7.02 0.49
CA LEU A 173 5.12 -6.05 -0.25
C LEU A 173 5.05 -4.72 0.49
N GLU A 174 4.86 -4.75 1.80
CA GLU A 174 4.84 -3.55 2.66
C GLU A 174 6.08 -2.68 2.47
N ARG A 175 7.26 -3.31 2.48
CA ARG A 175 8.54 -2.60 2.29
C ARG A 175 8.69 -1.98 0.90
N THR A 176 7.99 -2.48 -0.12
CA THR A 176 7.98 -1.81 -1.43
C THR A 176 7.22 -0.49 -1.40
N MET A 177 6.17 -0.36 -0.57
CA MET A 177 5.50 0.92 -0.36
C MET A 177 6.43 1.93 0.33
N ARG A 178 7.21 1.47 1.34
CA ARG A 178 8.25 2.30 1.99
C ARG A 178 9.28 2.81 0.99
N ALA A 179 9.76 1.92 0.12
CA ALA A 179 10.72 2.27 -0.92
C ALA A 179 10.14 3.30 -1.90
N THR A 180 8.86 3.20 -2.24
CA THR A 180 8.15 4.21 -3.04
C THR A 180 8.11 5.56 -2.31
N GLU A 181 7.66 5.60 -1.05
CA GLU A 181 7.58 6.84 -0.26
C GLU A 181 8.94 7.55 -0.19
N PHE A 182 10.03 6.81 0.04
CA PHE A 182 11.39 7.36 0.01
C PHE A 182 11.85 7.83 -1.38
N LYS A 183 11.54 7.09 -2.46
CA LYS A 183 11.83 7.55 -3.83
C LYS A 183 11.08 8.84 -4.18
N THR A 184 9.94 9.08 -3.55
CA THR A 184 9.16 10.31 -3.73
C THR A 184 9.52 11.41 -2.74
N GLN A 185 10.42 11.17 -1.77
CA GLN A 185 10.81 12.18 -0.78
C GLN A 185 11.31 13.44 -1.49
N HIS A 186 10.73 14.58 -1.13
CA HIS A 186 11.09 15.84 -1.75
C HIS A 186 12.48 16.29 -1.27
N LYS A 187 13.18 17.08 -2.10
CA LYS A 187 14.53 17.61 -1.79
C LYS A 187 14.62 18.44 -0.50
N LEU A 188 13.50 18.92 0.03
CA LEU A 188 13.42 19.63 1.31
C LEU A 188 13.32 18.69 2.52
N GLY A 189 13.13 17.38 2.31
CA GLY A 189 13.05 16.35 3.34
C GLY A 189 11.63 15.81 3.61
N TYR A 190 10.59 16.57 3.27
CA TYR A 190 9.21 16.14 3.47
C TYR A 190 8.80 14.99 2.53
N LEU A 191 7.82 14.21 2.97
CA LEU A 191 7.16 13.21 2.12
C LEU A 191 5.95 13.84 1.45
N PRO A 192 5.80 13.75 0.12
CA PRO A 192 4.58 14.13 -0.55
C PRO A 192 3.37 13.39 0.03
N HIS A 193 2.21 14.01 -0.08
CA HIS A 193 0.97 13.44 0.46
C HIS A 193 0.63 12.08 -0.21
N ARG A 194 1.00 11.89 -1.48
CA ARG A 194 0.69 10.71 -2.31
C ARG A 194 1.81 10.42 -3.30
N ALA A 195 1.77 9.25 -3.94
CA ALA A 195 2.69 8.86 -5.00
C ALA A 195 2.03 8.91 -6.39
N VAL A 196 2.81 9.35 -7.37
CA VAL A 196 2.47 9.34 -8.80
C VAL A 196 3.24 8.22 -9.46
N ILE A 197 2.55 7.32 -10.17
CA ILE A 197 3.19 6.28 -10.96
C ILE A 197 2.95 6.49 -12.46
N PRO A 198 3.88 6.11 -13.34
CA PRO A 198 5.23 5.62 -13.04
C PRO A 198 6.11 6.66 -12.32
N LEU A 199 7.03 6.20 -11.45
CA LEU A 199 7.80 7.09 -10.55
C LEU A 199 8.75 8.07 -11.26
N TYR A 200 8.99 7.91 -12.57
CA TYR A 200 9.75 8.88 -13.36
C TYR A 200 8.95 10.16 -13.67
N LEU A 201 7.64 10.15 -13.40
CA LEU A 201 6.79 11.32 -13.56
C LEU A 201 6.98 12.30 -12.38
N PRO A 202 6.71 13.61 -12.60
CA PRO A 202 6.69 14.59 -11.53
C PRO A 202 5.78 14.17 -10.38
N GLN A 203 6.31 14.25 -9.16
CA GLN A 203 5.59 13.95 -7.94
C GLN A 203 4.88 15.21 -7.41
N PHE A 204 4.01 15.02 -6.41
CA PHE A 204 3.30 16.12 -5.79
C PHE A 204 4.23 17.07 -5.01
N GLU A 205 3.99 18.37 -5.16
CA GLU A 205 4.66 19.45 -4.42
C GLU A 205 3.82 19.87 -3.19
N MET A 206 4.29 20.85 -2.41
CA MET A 206 3.69 21.32 -1.14
C MET A 206 2.20 21.69 -1.19
N ILE A 207 1.69 22.15 -2.33
CA ILE A 207 0.27 22.46 -2.54
C ILE A 207 -0.18 21.71 -3.81
N PRO A 208 -0.71 20.48 -3.66
CA PRO A 208 -0.94 19.59 -4.79
C PRO A 208 -2.27 19.84 -5.52
N ASP A 209 -3.24 20.54 -4.92
CA ASP A 209 -4.55 20.85 -5.51
C ASP A 209 -5.21 22.07 -4.80
N PRO A 210 -5.98 22.93 -5.48
CA PRO A 210 -7.14 23.64 -4.92
C PRO A 210 -8.09 22.71 -4.14
N GLY A 211 -7.77 22.46 -2.87
CA GLY A 211 -8.61 21.70 -1.94
C GLY A 211 -7.83 20.71 -1.07
N ASP A 212 -6.61 20.32 -1.48
CA ASP A 212 -5.74 19.48 -0.66
C ASP A 212 -5.01 20.35 0.39
N VAL A 213 -4.92 19.82 1.61
CA VAL A 213 -4.05 20.35 2.66
C VAL A 213 -2.58 20.02 2.33
N PRO A 214 -1.60 20.78 2.87
CA PRO A 214 -0.19 20.40 2.75
C PRO A 214 0.06 18.96 3.23
N PRO A 215 1.18 18.33 2.84
CA PRO A 215 1.58 17.01 3.32
C PRO A 215 1.26 16.76 4.79
N ALA A 216 0.58 15.65 5.02
CA ALA A 216 0.03 15.30 6.31
C ALA A 216 1.16 14.88 7.26
N ILE A 217 1.31 15.60 8.36
CA ILE A 217 2.44 15.44 9.30
C ILE A 217 2.34 14.11 10.06
N ASP A 218 1.12 13.61 10.32
CA ASP A 218 0.91 12.28 10.88
C ASP A 218 1.39 11.17 9.95
N GLY A 219 1.28 11.35 8.63
CA GLY A 219 1.89 10.46 7.63
C GLY A 219 3.42 10.47 7.68
N MET A 220 4.05 11.62 7.96
CA MET A 220 5.50 11.74 8.11
C MET A 220 6.01 11.04 9.38
N PHE A 221 5.36 11.28 10.52
CA PHE A 221 5.66 10.54 11.75
C PHE A 221 5.42 9.06 11.57
N GLY A 222 4.29 8.74 10.94
CA GLY A 222 3.93 7.41 10.50
C GLY A 222 5.01 6.69 9.73
N MET A 223 5.71 7.37 8.82
CA MET A 223 6.81 6.75 8.07
C MET A 223 7.92 6.23 8.99
N ILE A 224 8.34 7.01 10.00
CA ILE A 224 9.39 6.61 10.95
C ILE A 224 8.93 5.39 11.77
N LEU A 225 7.67 5.43 12.23
CA LEU A 225 7.06 4.35 12.98
C LEU A 225 6.94 3.07 12.13
N LYS A 226 6.51 3.18 10.87
CA LYS A 226 6.39 2.07 9.92
C LYS A 226 7.75 1.45 9.63
N ILE A 227 8.81 2.24 9.41
CA ILE A 227 10.16 1.69 9.22
C ILE A 227 10.63 0.92 10.45
N TYR A 228 10.43 1.48 11.65
CA TYR A 228 10.84 0.78 12.87
C TYR A 228 10.02 -0.51 13.08
N ARG A 229 8.70 -0.47 12.87
CA ARG A 229 7.82 -1.66 12.90
C ARG A 229 8.29 -2.72 11.92
N ASP A 230 8.57 -2.35 10.68
CA ASP A 230 9.01 -3.27 9.62
C ASP A 230 10.37 -3.90 9.96
N PHE A 231 11.27 -3.13 10.61
CA PHE A 231 12.50 -3.66 11.19
C PHE A 231 12.23 -4.63 12.35
N LEU A 232 11.31 -4.31 13.27
CA LEU A 232 10.98 -5.20 14.38
C LEU A 232 10.39 -6.54 13.90
N ILE A 233 9.63 -6.52 12.81
CA ILE A 233 9.06 -7.73 12.18
C ILE A 233 10.15 -8.55 11.49
N SER A 234 11.06 -7.91 10.76
CA SER A 234 12.02 -8.59 9.88
C SER A 234 13.39 -8.88 10.49
N GLY A 235 13.83 -8.08 11.46
CA GLY A 235 15.21 -8.06 11.95
C GLY A 235 16.24 -7.57 10.92
N ASP A 236 15.79 -6.97 9.80
CA ASP A 236 16.64 -6.64 8.66
C ASP A 236 17.42 -5.33 8.89
N LEU A 237 18.65 -5.47 9.40
CA LEU A 237 19.52 -4.32 9.68
C LEU A 237 19.91 -3.56 8.41
N LYS A 238 20.07 -4.26 7.28
CA LYS A 238 20.43 -3.64 6.00
C LYS A 238 19.32 -2.73 5.51
N PHE A 239 18.07 -3.18 5.59
CA PHE A 239 16.90 -2.33 5.30
C PHE A 239 16.90 -1.06 6.17
N LEU A 240 17.28 -1.18 7.44
CA LEU A 240 17.33 -0.04 8.35
C LEU A 240 18.45 0.95 7.99
N GLU A 241 19.63 0.44 7.65
CA GLU A 241 20.77 1.22 7.15
C GLU A 241 20.43 1.99 5.87
N GLU A 242 19.79 1.32 4.90
CA GLU A 242 19.36 1.92 3.63
C GLU A 242 18.26 2.97 3.83
N SER A 243 17.45 2.83 4.88
CA SER A 243 16.37 3.77 5.21
C SER A 243 16.88 5.05 5.90
N TRP A 244 18.02 4.96 6.61
CA TRP A 244 18.51 6.02 7.49
C TRP A 244 18.65 7.40 6.84
N PRO A 245 19.27 7.56 5.64
CA PRO A 245 19.43 8.88 5.03
C PRO A 245 18.09 9.59 4.81
N ASN A 246 17.05 8.84 4.43
CA ASN A 246 15.71 9.41 4.22
C ASN A 246 15.02 9.77 5.54
N ILE A 247 15.20 8.93 6.58
CA ILE A 247 14.71 9.24 7.94
C ILE A 247 15.38 10.51 8.46
N GLN A 248 16.70 10.62 8.29
CA GLN A 248 17.45 11.80 8.71
C GLN A 248 16.93 13.06 8.01
N ASN A 249 16.78 13.05 6.68
CA ASN A 249 16.24 14.19 5.93
C ASN A 249 14.82 14.57 6.39
N LEU A 250 13.98 13.57 6.69
CA LEU A 250 12.62 13.80 7.16
C LEU A 250 12.60 14.43 8.56
N MET A 251 13.43 13.92 9.48
CA MET A 251 13.55 14.47 10.83
C MET A 251 14.13 15.90 10.81
N GLU A 252 15.12 16.17 9.96
CA GLU A 252 15.66 17.53 9.80
C GLU A 252 14.62 18.51 9.27
N TYR A 253 13.75 18.07 8.34
CA TYR A 253 12.60 18.84 7.89
C TYR A 253 11.59 19.10 9.02
N ILE A 254 11.22 18.05 9.77
CA ILE A 254 10.29 18.14 10.90
C ILE A 254 10.80 19.14 11.94
N PHE A 255 12.06 19.02 12.35
CA PHE A 255 12.67 19.95 13.30
C PHE A 255 12.65 21.38 12.77
N LYS A 256 13.01 21.59 11.50
CA LYS A 256 13.09 22.94 10.96
C LYS A 256 11.72 23.62 10.87
N ASP A 257 10.69 22.89 10.44
CA ASP A 257 9.41 23.50 10.04
C ASP A 257 8.27 23.29 11.07
N TYR A 258 8.46 22.40 12.05
CA TYR A 258 7.42 22.09 13.06
C TYR A 258 7.88 22.15 14.53
N ASP A 259 9.18 21.95 14.82
CA ASP A 259 9.77 21.98 16.18
C ASP A 259 11.14 22.70 16.13
N ASP A 260 11.12 24.00 15.78
CA ASP A 260 12.34 24.78 15.47
C ASP A 260 13.19 25.12 16.69
N ASN A 261 12.57 25.13 17.87
CA ASN A 261 13.21 25.29 19.16
C ASN A 261 13.64 23.95 19.80
N LEU A 262 13.31 22.81 19.18
CA LEU A 262 13.67 21.45 19.59
C LEU A 262 13.19 21.13 21.01
N ASP A 263 12.00 21.59 21.38
CA ASP A 263 11.43 21.38 22.72
C ASP A 263 10.47 20.19 22.78
N GLY A 264 10.23 19.50 21.67
CA GLY A 264 9.36 18.32 21.61
C GLY A 264 7.88 18.66 21.42
N ILE A 265 7.52 19.94 21.25
CA ILE A 265 6.14 20.42 21.18
C ILE A 265 5.85 21.03 19.79
N ILE A 266 4.86 20.47 19.10
CA ILE A 266 4.37 21.01 17.84
C ILE A 266 3.07 21.79 18.07
N SER A 267 3.11 23.09 17.80
CA SER A 267 1.95 23.98 17.95
C SER A 267 1.54 24.74 16.70
N CYS A 268 2.36 24.69 15.64
CA CYS A 268 2.07 25.33 14.35
C CYS A 268 0.92 24.60 13.61
N ALA A 269 0.70 24.94 12.34
CA ALA A 269 -0.28 24.25 11.50
C ALA A 269 0.11 22.78 11.35
N GLN A 270 -0.81 21.88 11.69
CA GLN A 270 -0.57 20.43 11.63
C GLN A 270 -1.57 19.77 10.66
N PRO A 271 -1.31 19.82 9.35
CA PRO A 271 -2.07 19.06 8.35
C PRO A 271 -2.04 17.59 8.69
N ASN A 272 -3.19 16.91 8.64
CA ASN A 272 -3.29 15.53 9.09
C ASN A 272 -4.42 14.79 8.38
N THR A 273 -4.65 13.52 8.76
CA THR A 273 -5.66 12.64 8.16
C THR A 273 -7.12 13.11 8.20
N TYR A 274 -7.46 14.16 8.95
CA TYR A 274 -8.81 14.73 8.96
C TYR A 274 -9.02 15.78 7.86
N ASP A 275 -8.15 15.80 6.85
CA ASP A 275 -8.17 16.76 5.72
C ASP A 275 -8.24 18.23 6.16
N CYS A 276 -7.65 18.53 7.32
CA CYS A 276 -7.58 19.86 7.89
C CYS A 276 -6.26 20.05 8.65
N SER A 277 -5.97 21.30 9.02
CA SER A 277 -4.87 21.61 9.93
C SER A 277 -5.42 21.83 11.33
N ILE A 278 -4.89 21.06 12.29
CA ILE A 278 -5.07 21.34 13.71
C ILE A 278 -3.99 22.34 14.13
N TYR A 279 -4.30 23.22 15.08
CA TYR A 279 -3.39 24.23 15.61
C TYR A 279 -3.27 24.09 17.13
N GLY A 280 -2.12 24.50 17.66
CA GLY A 280 -1.83 24.40 19.07
C GLY A 280 -1.50 22.98 19.53
N ILE A 281 -1.28 22.85 20.84
CA ILE A 281 -0.88 21.60 21.46
C ILE A 281 -2.10 20.66 21.49
N ASN A 282 -1.92 19.46 20.94
CA ASN A 282 -2.95 18.43 20.94
C ASN A 282 -2.31 17.04 21.07
N THR A 283 -3.05 16.11 21.65
CA THR A 283 -2.55 14.76 21.93
C THR A 283 -2.44 13.90 20.67
N PHE A 284 -3.18 14.20 19.61
CA PHE A 284 -3.16 13.40 18.38
C PHE A 284 -1.79 13.50 17.70
N ILE A 285 -1.42 14.70 17.27
CA ILE A 285 -0.16 14.93 16.55
C ILE A 285 1.02 14.94 17.53
N GLY A 286 0.87 15.56 18.70
CA GLY A 286 1.92 15.63 19.71
C GLY A 286 2.39 14.25 20.16
N SER A 287 1.47 13.33 20.47
CA SER A 287 1.88 11.98 20.88
C SER A 287 2.52 11.20 19.74
N LEU A 288 2.02 11.34 18.50
CA LEU A 288 2.64 10.70 17.33
C LEU A 288 4.07 11.22 17.10
N TYR A 289 4.31 12.52 17.28
CA TYR A 289 5.63 13.11 17.19
C TYR A 289 6.59 12.55 18.25
N LEU A 290 6.16 12.55 19.51
CA LEU A 290 6.95 12.02 20.62
C LEU A 290 7.31 10.53 20.42
N VAL A 291 6.36 9.71 19.94
CA VAL A 291 6.63 8.31 19.62
C VAL A 291 7.56 8.17 18.41
N ALA A 292 7.46 9.06 17.41
CA ALA A 292 8.39 9.09 16.28
C ALA A 292 9.82 9.45 16.71
N LEU A 293 10.00 10.34 17.69
CA LEU A 293 11.30 10.62 18.30
C LEU A 293 11.88 9.38 18.97
N LEU A 294 11.08 8.65 19.76
CA LEU A 294 11.52 7.39 20.38
C LEU A 294 11.87 6.33 19.34
N ALA A 295 11.07 6.19 18.28
CA ALA A 295 11.38 5.26 17.20
C ALA A 295 12.69 5.65 16.52
N CYS A 296 12.90 6.93 16.22
CA CYS A 296 14.15 7.43 15.63
C CYS A 296 15.35 7.20 16.56
N GLU A 297 15.20 7.39 17.88
CA GLU A 297 16.21 7.04 18.87
C GLU A 297 16.58 5.56 18.78
N GLN A 298 15.58 4.66 18.79
CA GLN A 298 15.81 3.22 18.73
C GLN A 298 16.51 2.81 17.43
N ILE A 299 16.08 3.38 16.30
CA ILE A 299 16.74 3.18 15.00
C ILE A 299 18.21 3.62 15.08
N ALA A 300 18.47 4.83 15.59
CA ALA A 300 19.81 5.36 15.72
C ALA A 300 20.69 4.49 16.63
N ILE A 301 20.16 3.95 17.74
CA ILE A 301 20.88 3.00 18.60
C ILE A 301 21.27 1.73 17.82
N LYS A 302 20.33 1.15 17.07
CA LYS A 302 20.59 -0.06 16.26
C LYS A 302 21.67 0.17 15.20
N LEU A 303 21.74 1.38 14.66
CA LEU A 303 22.73 1.79 13.67
C LEU A 303 24.02 2.38 14.29
N ASN A 304 24.17 2.37 15.62
CA ASN A 304 25.29 2.96 16.36
C ASN A 304 25.48 4.48 16.14
N LEU A 305 24.41 5.21 15.82
CA LEU A 305 24.39 6.66 15.59
C LEU A 305 24.12 7.43 16.90
N GLN A 306 25.10 7.40 17.80
CA GLN A 306 24.96 7.88 19.18
C GLN A 306 24.54 9.36 19.31
N TYR A 307 24.97 10.21 18.38
CA TYR A 307 24.55 11.62 18.35
C TYR A 307 23.03 11.74 18.14
N TRP A 308 22.50 11.03 17.15
CA TRP A 308 21.08 11.05 16.81
C TRP A 308 20.22 10.44 17.88
N ALA A 309 20.66 9.32 18.47
CA ALA A 309 19.96 8.70 19.60
C ALA A 309 19.78 9.69 20.76
N LYS A 310 20.87 10.35 21.18
CA LYS A 310 20.83 11.35 22.26
C LYS A 310 19.98 12.57 21.90
N LYS A 311 20.08 13.05 20.65
CA LYS A 311 19.29 14.20 20.17
C LYS A 311 17.80 13.92 20.26
N CYS A 312 17.33 12.82 19.67
CA CYS A 312 15.91 12.44 19.69
C CYS A 312 15.41 12.21 21.13
N LYS A 313 16.21 11.55 21.97
CA LYS A 313 15.86 11.34 23.38
C LYS A 313 15.73 12.64 24.17
N SER A 314 16.66 13.58 23.99
CA SER A 314 16.61 14.87 24.67
C SER A 314 15.39 15.70 24.29
N ILE A 315 15.00 15.68 23.01
CA ILE A 315 13.80 16.38 22.53
C ILE A 315 12.55 15.72 23.11
N PHE A 316 12.48 14.38 23.08
CA PHE A 316 11.39 13.63 23.69
C PHE A 316 11.24 13.91 25.19
N ASP A 317 12.34 14.01 25.94
CA ASP A 317 12.29 14.27 27.39
C ASP A 317 11.88 15.71 27.73
N SER A 318 11.93 16.63 26.75
CA SER A 318 11.57 18.03 26.94
C SER A 318 10.07 18.30 26.73
N GLY A 319 9.42 17.52 25.86
CA GLY A 319 7.99 17.64 25.51
C GLY A 319 7.08 16.79 26.37
#